data_AF-A0A0M5JBH1-F1
#
_entry.id   AF-A0A0M5JBH1-F1
#
_cell.length_a   1.000
_cell.length_b   1.000
_cell.length_c   1.000
_cell.angle_alpha   90.00
_cell.angle_beta   90.00
_cell.angle_gamma   90.00
#
_symmetry.space_group_name_H-M   'P 1'
#
loop_
_entity.id
_entity.type
_entity.pdbx_description
1 polymer ?
#
loop_
_entity_poly.entity_id
_entity_poly.type
_entity_poly.pdbx_seq_one_letter_code
_entity_poly.pdbx_strand_id
1 'polypeptide(L)'
;MLLLCLVAPLMASAAFDPALLCTLVVSGTKINDPRACNKWIECIDGKPVSGSCEDAQYYDRETQACVTANSITCVSSDPCAADANGFAPDPYSCNGYFYCQNGKGTRGVCNEGLNYNPGTASCIRNFPCPSKPNPDSVCNILADGVFIKDDSRCNGWQMCWKGQVINGTCPGNFYFSGSQGECDYPQNVECSVPTTLPPTAQPDECPEAGAFVSDKSSCNGYYYCRPNAAGQMELLHGICADERFFSPANGGACVPRSQIVCNYDRCAGLGYTTIQLANESSDDCAGFAICQNGVTIGQSSCPDGEYFDELSQRCTSEVIAYAACSQSAQSSTTESTTSDANGDDTTQASTPAGVTN
;
A
#
# COMPACT_ATOMS: atom_id res chain seq x y z
N MET A 1 32.07 -22.65 -28.07
CA MET A 1 31.12 -21.55 -28.33
C MET A 1 29.84 -21.91 -27.58
N LEU A 2 29.74 -21.52 -26.31
CA LEU A 2 28.62 -21.86 -25.44
C LEU A 2 27.72 -20.61 -25.36
N LEU A 3 26.54 -20.69 -25.96
CA LEU A 3 25.58 -19.59 -26.04
C LEU A 3 24.78 -19.56 -24.72
N LEU A 4 25.02 -18.57 -23.85
CA LEU A 4 24.16 -18.32 -22.69
C LEU A 4 22.85 -17.69 -23.17
N CYS A 5 21.74 -18.45 -23.09
CA CYS A 5 20.39 -17.88 -23.15
C CYS A 5 20.09 -17.15 -21.84
N LEU A 6 20.11 -15.82 -21.88
CA LEU A 6 19.53 -14.96 -20.85
C LEU A 6 18.01 -15.09 -20.92
N VAL A 7 17.43 -15.86 -20.00
CA VAL A 7 15.98 -15.86 -19.76
C VAL A 7 15.69 -14.64 -18.90
N ALA A 8 15.15 -13.59 -19.51
CA ALA A 8 14.65 -12.44 -18.76
C ALA A 8 13.43 -12.88 -17.93
N PRO A 9 13.33 -12.48 -16.65
CA PRO A 9 12.14 -12.75 -15.86
C PRO A 9 10.96 -12.03 -16.51
N LEU A 10 9.91 -12.77 -16.87
CA LEU A 10 8.62 -12.19 -17.19
C LEU A 10 8.15 -11.46 -15.93
N MET A 11 8.17 -10.13 -15.96
CA MET A 11 7.39 -9.33 -15.01
C MET A 11 5.93 -9.62 -15.32
N ALA A 12 5.32 -10.49 -14.52
CA ALA A 12 3.89 -10.74 -14.58
C ALA A 12 3.19 -9.43 -14.19
N SER A 13 2.58 -8.77 -15.17
CA SER A 13 1.57 -7.75 -14.92
C SER A 13 0.53 -8.35 -13.97
N ALA A 14 0.23 -7.69 -12.86
CA ALA A 14 -0.85 -8.09 -11.97
C ALA A 14 -2.16 -8.09 -12.76
N ALA A 15 -2.59 -9.26 -13.21
CA ALA A 15 -3.83 -9.43 -13.95
C ALA A 15 -4.98 -9.58 -12.96
N PHE A 16 -6.16 -9.09 -13.33
CA PHE A 16 -7.37 -9.31 -12.55
C PHE A 16 -7.62 -10.80 -12.32
N ASP A 17 -7.70 -11.21 -11.04
CA ASP A 17 -8.01 -12.58 -10.62
C ASP A 17 -9.42 -12.67 -10.01
N PRO A 18 -10.42 -13.15 -10.79
CA PRO A 18 -11.78 -13.29 -10.30
C PRO A 18 -11.94 -14.44 -9.30
N ALA A 19 -11.04 -15.42 -9.27
CA ALA A 19 -11.11 -16.50 -8.29
C ALA A 19 -10.79 -15.95 -6.90
N LEU A 20 -9.77 -15.11 -6.78
CA LEU A 20 -9.47 -14.42 -5.53
C LEU A 20 -10.64 -13.52 -5.10
N LEU A 21 -11.09 -12.63 -5.99
CA LEU A 21 -12.17 -11.69 -5.66
C LEU A 21 -13.44 -12.39 -5.18
N CYS A 22 -13.83 -13.50 -5.80
CA CYS A 22 -15.03 -14.23 -5.40
C CYS A 22 -14.94 -14.87 -4.02
N THR A 23 -13.75 -15.06 -3.44
CA THR A 23 -13.60 -15.49 -2.04
C THR A 23 -13.80 -14.34 -1.04
N LEU A 24 -13.72 -13.10 -1.51
CA LEU A 24 -13.80 -11.90 -0.67
C LEU A 24 -15.22 -11.31 -0.59
N VAL A 25 -16.16 -11.77 -1.41
CA VAL A 25 -17.53 -11.24 -1.50
C VAL A 25 -18.58 -12.31 -1.24
N VAL A 26 -19.82 -11.87 -1.00
CA VAL A 26 -20.95 -12.75 -0.69
C VAL A 26 -21.31 -13.64 -1.88
N SER A 27 -21.71 -14.89 -1.62
CA SER A 27 -22.23 -15.78 -2.67
C SER A 27 -23.46 -15.15 -3.35
N GLY A 28 -23.49 -15.13 -4.68
CA GLY A 28 -24.46 -14.42 -5.51
C GLY A 28 -24.06 -12.99 -5.90
N THR A 29 -22.91 -12.47 -5.45
CA THR A 29 -22.43 -11.14 -5.87
C THR A 29 -22.16 -11.12 -7.37
N LYS A 30 -22.77 -10.18 -8.09
CA LYS A 30 -22.55 -9.95 -9.52
C LYS A 30 -21.71 -8.70 -9.75
N ILE A 31 -20.73 -8.82 -10.64
CA ILE A 31 -19.75 -7.77 -10.93
C ILE A 31 -19.60 -7.56 -12.44
N ASN A 32 -19.20 -6.34 -12.82
CA ASN A 32 -18.67 -6.12 -14.17
C ASN A 32 -17.35 -6.88 -14.31
N ASP A 33 -17.14 -7.56 -15.45
CA ASP A 33 -15.81 -8.09 -15.75
C ASP A 33 -14.94 -6.92 -16.25
N PRO A 34 -13.85 -6.56 -15.55
CA PRO A 34 -13.02 -5.44 -15.94
C PRO A 34 -12.30 -5.66 -17.28
N ARG A 35 -12.33 -6.87 -17.85
CA ARG A 35 -11.71 -7.20 -19.14
C ARG A 35 -12.62 -6.92 -20.33
N ALA A 36 -13.94 -6.79 -20.13
CA ALA A 36 -14.88 -6.49 -21.22
C ALA A 36 -16.23 -5.97 -20.70
N CYS A 37 -16.71 -4.86 -21.27
CA CYS A 37 -17.94 -4.19 -20.80
C CYS A 37 -19.25 -4.95 -21.06
N ASN A 38 -19.25 -5.90 -22.00
CA ASN A 38 -20.39 -6.79 -22.21
C ASN A 38 -20.29 -8.08 -21.37
N LYS A 39 -19.31 -8.22 -20.48
CA LYS A 39 -19.13 -9.42 -19.64
C LYS A 39 -19.35 -9.11 -18.18
N TRP A 40 -19.75 -10.15 -17.47
CA TRP A 40 -20.00 -10.11 -16.04
C TRP A 40 -19.57 -11.41 -15.39
N ILE A 41 -19.38 -11.35 -14.08
CA ILE A 41 -19.05 -12.50 -13.25
C ILE A 41 -20.03 -12.53 -12.08
N GLU A 42 -20.56 -13.71 -11.78
CA GLU A 42 -21.32 -14.00 -10.59
C GLU A 42 -20.48 -14.92 -9.69
N CYS A 43 -20.25 -14.51 -8.45
CA CYS A 43 -19.48 -15.27 -7.49
C CYS A 43 -20.40 -16.26 -6.77
N ILE A 44 -20.32 -17.55 -7.12
CA ILE A 44 -21.11 -18.60 -6.49
C ILE A 44 -20.18 -19.47 -5.64
N ASP A 45 -20.40 -19.45 -4.32
CA ASP A 45 -19.66 -20.24 -3.33
C ASP A 45 -18.14 -20.08 -3.47
N GLY A 46 -17.69 -18.83 -3.54
CA GLY A 46 -16.28 -18.49 -3.69
C GLY A 46 -15.73 -18.65 -5.11
N LYS A 47 -16.52 -19.10 -6.08
CA LYS A 47 -16.07 -19.39 -7.45
C LYS A 47 -16.71 -18.47 -8.48
N PRO A 48 -15.94 -18.00 -9.48
CA PRO A 48 -16.47 -17.14 -10.52
C PRO A 48 -17.26 -17.95 -11.55
N VAL A 49 -18.45 -17.48 -11.88
CA VAL A 49 -19.26 -17.92 -13.02
C VAL A 49 -19.39 -16.75 -13.99
N SER A 50 -18.84 -16.90 -15.19
CA SER A 50 -18.87 -15.81 -16.18
C SER A 50 -20.11 -15.85 -17.07
N GLY A 51 -20.57 -14.67 -17.48
CA GLY A 51 -21.59 -14.50 -18.51
C GLY A 51 -21.30 -13.33 -19.43
N SER A 52 -22.15 -13.18 -20.46
CA SER A 52 -22.04 -12.12 -21.46
C SER A 52 -23.42 -11.58 -21.80
N CYS A 53 -23.47 -10.28 -22.08
CA CYS A 53 -24.60 -9.63 -22.72
C CYS A 53 -24.58 -9.87 -24.23
N GLU A 54 -25.72 -9.63 -24.88
CA GLU A 54 -25.85 -9.68 -26.34
C GLU A 54 -25.09 -8.52 -27.01
N ASP A 55 -25.04 -8.54 -28.34
CA ASP A 55 -24.35 -7.50 -29.12
C ASP A 55 -24.91 -6.10 -28.80
N ALA A 56 -24.01 -5.12 -28.71
CA ALA A 56 -24.30 -3.72 -28.38
C ALA A 56 -24.95 -3.50 -26.99
N GLN A 57 -24.82 -4.46 -26.07
CA GLN A 57 -25.20 -4.31 -24.67
C GLN A 57 -23.98 -4.33 -23.73
N TYR A 58 -24.05 -3.57 -22.65
CA TYR A 58 -23.10 -3.61 -21.54
C TYR A 58 -23.78 -4.15 -20.29
N TYR A 59 -23.00 -4.84 -19.46
CA TYR A 59 -23.49 -5.23 -18.14
C TYR A 59 -23.42 -4.02 -17.21
N ASP A 60 -24.55 -3.73 -16.56
CA ASP A 60 -24.64 -2.74 -15.52
C ASP A 60 -24.73 -3.45 -14.17
N ARG A 61 -23.65 -3.38 -13.38
CA ARG A 61 -23.62 -3.93 -12.01
C ARG A 61 -24.68 -3.34 -11.08
N GLU A 62 -25.08 -2.08 -11.25
CA GLU A 62 -26.02 -1.43 -10.32
C GLU A 62 -27.44 -1.95 -10.51
N THR A 63 -27.87 -2.13 -11.77
CA THR A 63 -29.16 -2.77 -12.10
C THR A 63 -29.07 -4.29 -12.21
N GLN A 64 -27.85 -4.84 -12.15
CA GLN A 64 -27.50 -6.24 -12.38
C GLN A 64 -28.03 -6.81 -13.72
N ALA A 65 -28.12 -5.98 -14.75
CA ALA A 65 -28.75 -6.31 -16.01
C ALA A 65 -27.90 -5.88 -17.22
N CYS A 66 -28.15 -6.51 -18.36
CA CYS A 66 -27.63 -6.03 -19.64
C CYS A 66 -28.45 -4.83 -20.11
N VAL A 67 -27.78 -3.70 -20.31
CA VAL A 67 -28.36 -2.44 -20.76
C VAL A 67 -27.75 -2.04 -22.10
N THR A 68 -28.41 -1.16 -22.85
CA THR A 68 -27.89 -0.64 -24.11
C THR A 68 -26.50 -0.01 -23.88
N ALA A 69 -25.51 -0.32 -24.72
CA ALA A 69 -24.13 0.13 -24.52
C ALA A 69 -23.96 1.65 -24.31
N ASN A 70 -24.83 2.47 -24.91
CA ASN A 70 -24.79 3.93 -24.80
C ASN A 70 -25.45 4.49 -23.52
N SER A 71 -26.10 3.67 -22.69
CA SER A 71 -26.78 4.14 -21.48
C SER A 71 -25.89 4.19 -20.24
N ILE A 72 -24.73 3.53 -20.26
CA ILE A 72 -23.74 3.53 -19.18
C ILE A 72 -22.33 3.72 -19.73
N THR A 73 -21.39 4.15 -18.88
CA THR A 73 -19.99 4.27 -19.27
C THR A 73 -19.28 2.93 -19.15
N CYS A 74 -18.63 2.49 -20.22
CA CYS A 74 -17.77 1.32 -20.22
C CYS A 74 -16.46 1.60 -19.47
N VAL A 75 -16.26 0.94 -18.34
CA VAL A 75 -15.01 0.99 -17.56
C VAL A 75 -14.33 -0.38 -17.68
N SER A 76 -13.60 -0.56 -18.78
CA SER A 76 -12.84 -1.78 -19.09
C SER A 76 -11.36 -1.47 -19.15
N SER A 77 -10.55 -2.35 -18.57
CA SER A 77 -9.09 -2.41 -18.75
C SER A 77 -8.68 -2.77 -20.19
N ASP A 78 -9.60 -3.30 -20.99
CA ASP A 78 -9.46 -3.43 -22.44
C ASP A 78 -10.31 -2.38 -23.17
N PRO A 79 -9.75 -1.17 -23.41
CA PRO A 79 -10.43 -0.11 -24.14
C PRO A 79 -10.62 -0.42 -25.63
N CYS A 80 -9.93 -1.42 -26.17
CA CYS A 80 -10.02 -1.82 -27.59
C CYS A 80 -11.03 -2.95 -27.83
N ALA A 81 -11.71 -3.43 -26.79
CA ALA A 81 -12.74 -4.46 -26.90
C ALA A 81 -13.94 -4.01 -27.75
N ALA A 82 -14.28 -2.71 -27.71
CA ALA A 82 -15.41 -2.15 -28.47
C ALA A 82 -15.06 -1.76 -29.91
N ASP A 83 -13.80 -1.40 -30.16
CA ASP A 83 -13.29 -1.07 -31.49
C ASP A 83 -11.90 -1.66 -31.68
N ALA A 84 -11.83 -2.71 -32.49
CA ALA A 84 -10.59 -3.41 -32.76
C ALA A 84 -9.59 -2.58 -33.58
N ASN A 85 -10.04 -1.57 -34.33
CA ASN A 85 -9.20 -0.78 -35.22
C ASN A 85 -9.64 0.70 -35.22
N GLY A 86 -8.98 1.53 -34.43
CA GLY A 86 -9.39 2.92 -34.27
C GLY A 86 -8.77 3.58 -33.04
N PHE A 87 -9.51 4.50 -32.44
CA PHE A 87 -9.10 5.17 -31.21
C PHE A 87 -10.18 5.06 -30.15
N ALA A 88 -9.79 4.54 -28.99
CA ALA A 88 -10.66 4.45 -27.82
C ALA A 88 -10.28 5.51 -26.78
N PRO A 89 -11.24 6.10 -26.05
CA PRO A 89 -10.93 6.98 -24.94
C PRO A 89 -10.23 6.19 -23.83
N ASP A 90 -9.29 6.82 -23.14
CA ASP A 90 -8.77 6.26 -21.89
C ASP A 90 -9.88 6.36 -20.81
N PRO A 91 -10.29 5.24 -20.20
CA PRO A 91 -11.36 5.22 -19.20
C PRO A 91 -10.96 5.92 -17.89
N TYR A 92 -9.66 6.15 -17.66
CA TYR A 92 -9.10 6.68 -16.42
C TYR A 92 -8.42 8.05 -16.58
N SER A 93 -8.22 8.50 -17.82
CA SER A 93 -7.54 9.76 -18.13
C SER A 93 -8.29 10.53 -19.22
N CYS A 94 -8.52 11.83 -19.00
CA CYS A 94 -9.13 12.69 -20.01
C CYS A 94 -8.16 13.10 -21.13
N ASN A 95 -6.86 13.17 -20.83
CA ASN A 95 -5.82 13.45 -21.82
C ASN A 95 -5.26 12.17 -22.45
N GLY A 96 -5.67 10.99 -22.00
CA GLY A 96 -5.27 9.70 -22.56
C GLY A 96 -6.22 9.18 -23.64
N TYR A 97 -5.68 8.37 -24.53
CA TYR A 97 -6.44 7.57 -25.50
C TYR A 97 -5.68 6.28 -25.80
N PHE A 98 -6.33 5.34 -26.47
CA PHE A 98 -5.69 4.12 -26.98
C PHE A 98 -5.82 4.08 -28.49
N TYR A 99 -4.70 3.85 -29.18
CA TYR A 99 -4.70 3.47 -30.59
C TYR A 99 -4.86 1.96 -30.67
N CYS A 100 -5.99 1.51 -31.19
CA CYS A 100 -6.36 0.11 -31.29
C CYS A 100 -5.99 -0.42 -32.67
N GLN A 101 -5.27 -1.55 -32.70
CA GLN A 101 -4.97 -2.28 -33.93
C GLN A 101 -5.15 -3.77 -33.67
N ASN A 102 -6.07 -4.41 -34.41
CA ASN A 102 -6.48 -5.79 -34.21
C ASN A 102 -6.84 -6.12 -32.74
N GLY A 103 -7.56 -5.21 -32.08
CA GLY A 103 -7.98 -5.34 -30.68
C GLY A 103 -6.88 -5.08 -29.66
N LYS A 104 -5.65 -4.73 -30.09
CA LYS A 104 -4.55 -4.37 -29.17
C LYS A 104 -4.38 -2.87 -29.10
N GLY A 105 -4.53 -2.33 -27.90
CA GLY A 105 -4.37 -0.90 -27.62
C GLY A 105 -2.94 -0.52 -27.30
N THR A 106 -2.43 0.51 -27.97
CA THR A 106 -1.26 1.26 -27.51
C THR A 106 -1.73 2.57 -26.91
N ARG A 107 -1.37 2.82 -25.65
CA ARG A 107 -1.77 4.05 -24.96
C ARG A 107 -1.04 5.26 -25.55
N GLY A 108 -1.79 6.29 -25.92
CA GLY A 108 -1.32 7.61 -26.31
C GLY A 108 -1.78 8.67 -25.32
N VAL A 109 -1.14 9.83 -25.36
CA VAL A 109 -1.45 10.98 -24.50
C VAL A 109 -1.49 12.23 -25.36
N CYS A 110 -2.53 13.02 -25.20
CA CYS A 110 -2.67 14.33 -25.81
C CYS A 110 -1.62 15.30 -25.25
N ASN A 111 -1.15 16.23 -26.08
CA ASN A 111 -0.26 17.30 -25.63
C ASN A 111 -0.89 18.13 -24.50
N GLU A 112 -0.04 18.82 -23.73
CA GLU A 112 -0.45 19.64 -22.60
C GLU A 112 -1.60 20.61 -22.95
N GLY A 113 -2.63 20.63 -22.10
CA GLY A 113 -3.82 21.47 -22.28
C GLY A 113 -4.85 20.94 -23.29
N LEU A 114 -4.68 19.71 -23.82
CA LEU A 114 -5.63 19.03 -24.69
C LEU A 114 -6.24 17.80 -24.00
N ASN A 115 -7.54 17.57 -24.23
CA ASN A 115 -8.23 16.35 -23.83
C ASN A 115 -8.71 15.58 -25.06
N TYR A 116 -8.75 14.26 -24.96
CA TYR A 116 -9.20 13.41 -26.05
C TYR A 116 -10.72 13.47 -26.18
N ASN A 117 -11.20 13.77 -27.38
CA ASN A 117 -12.62 13.72 -27.72
C ASN A 117 -12.91 12.44 -28.54
N PRO A 118 -13.58 11.42 -27.96
CA PRO A 118 -13.87 10.16 -28.65
C PRO A 118 -14.82 10.34 -29.85
N GLY A 119 -15.71 11.35 -29.84
CA GLY A 119 -16.64 11.59 -30.96
C GLY A 119 -15.94 12.12 -32.22
N THR A 120 -14.75 12.69 -32.09
CA THR A 120 -13.94 13.21 -33.20
C THR A 120 -12.61 12.47 -33.40
N ALA A 121 -12.32 11.49 -32.54
CA ALA A 121 -11.04 10.81 -32.44
C ALA A 121 -9.82 11.76 -32.45
N SER A 122 -9.92 12.89 -31.73
CA SER A 122 -8.93 13.98 -31.78
C SER A 122 -8.68 14.60 -30.40
N CYS A 123 -7.47 15.13 -30.19
CA CYS A 123 -7.12 15.92 -29.01
C CYS A 123 -7.57 17.37 -29.19
N ILE A 124 -8.48 17.83 -28.34
CA ILE A 124 -9.10 19.16 -28.44
C ILE A 124 -8.81 19.97 -27.18
N ARG A 125 -8.41 21.23 -27.38
CA ARG A 125 -8.18 22.17 -26.29
C ARG A 125 -9.49 22.46 -25.56
N ASN A 126 -9.45 22.46 -24.22
CA ASN A 126 -10.62 22.71 -23.37
C ASN A 126 -11.80 21.76 -23.61
N PHE A 127 -11.57 20.57 -24.19
CA PHE A 127 -12.63 19.56 -24.23
C PHE A 127 -12.97 19.13 -22.80
N PRO A 128 -14.26 19.09 -22.40
CA PRO A 128 -14.64 18.81 -21.03
C PRO A 128 -14.05 17.50 -20.52
N CYS A 129 -13.49 17.55 -19.31
CA CYS A 129 -13.02 16.38 -18.59
C CYS A 129 -14.01 16.10 -17.45
N PRO A 130 -15.03 15.26 -17.66
CA PRO A 130 -15.82 14.75 -16.55
C PRO A 130 -14.91 13.93 -15.64
N SER A 131 -15.22 13.89 -14.35
CA SER A 131 -14.48 13.11 -13.36
C SER A 131 -14.34 11.66 -13.82
N LYS A 132 -13.09 11.20 -13.97
CA LYS A 132 -12.77 9.83 -14.37
C LYS A 132 -12.69 8.92 -13.13
N PRO A 133 -13.11 7.65 -13.25
CA PRO A 133 -12.93 6.68 -12.18
C PRO A 133 -11.45 6.41 -11.90
N ASN A 134 -11.11 6.03 -10.66
CA ASN A 134 -9.79 5.54 -10.31
C ASN A 134 -9.62 4.11 -10.88
N PRO A 135 -8.59 3.80 -11.70
CA PRO A 135 -8.39 2.48 -12.29
C PRO A 135 -8.34 1.34 -11.29
N ASP A 136 -7.74 1.58 -10.13
CA ASP A 136 -7.52 0.55 -9.12
C ASP A 136 -8.71 0.41 -8.15
N SER A 137 -9.75 1.22 -8.32
CA SER A 137 -10.94 1.14 -7.49
C SER A 137 -11.78 -0.09 -7.84
N VAL A 138 -11.93 -0.97 -6.86
CA VAL A 138 -12.84 -2.12 -6.91
C VAL A 138 -14.32 -1.70 -7.12
N CYS A 139 -14.67 -0.45 -6.80
CA CYS A 139 -16.00 0.12 -7.05
C CYS A 139 -16.28 0.44 -8.52
N ASN A 140 -15.32 0.19 -9.41
CA ASN A 140 -15.60 0.15 -10.84
C ASN A 140 -16.31 -1.13 -11.28
N ILE A 141 -16.19 -2.20 -10.49
CA ILE A 141 -16.71 -3.52 -10.85
C ILE A 141 -17.79 -4.02 -9.90
N LEU A 142 -17.82 -3.55 -8.65
CA LEU A 142 -18.83 -3.91 -7.65
C LEU A 142 -19.91 -2.84 -7.51
N ALA A 143 -21.15 -3.29 -7.35
CA ALA A 143 -22.31 -2.44 -7.12
C ALA A 143 -22.26 -1.76 -5.74
N ASP A 144 -23.03 -0.70 -5.58
CA ASP A 144 -23.18 -0.02 -4.29
C ASP A 144 -23.75 -0.98 -3.21
N GLY A 145 -23.21 -0.88 -2.00
CA GLY A 145 -23.62 -1.68 -0.85
C GLY A 145 -23.01 -3.08 -0.77
N VAL A 146 -22.21 -3.49 -1.77
CA VAL A 146 -21.48 -4.76 -1.70
C VAL A 146 -20.31 -4.63 -0.72
N PHE A 147 -20.28 -5.51 0.27
CA PHE A 147 -19.14 -5.65 1.17
C PHE A 147 -18.07 -6.58 0.58
N ILE A 148 -16.82 -6.23 0.84
CA ILE A 148 -15.63 -6.94 0.40
C ILE A 148 -14.78 -7.18 1.63
N LYS A 149 -14.36 -8.42 1.84
CA LYS A 149 -13.38 -8.76 2.86
C LYS A 149 -12.04 -8.14 2.52
N ASP A 150 -11.42 -7.49 3.50
CA ASP A 150 -10.04 -7.07 3.38
C ASP A 150 -9.13 -8.32 3.42
N ASP A 151 -8.38 -8.55 2.36
CA ASP A 151 -7.49 -9.70 2.23
C ASP A 151 -6.22 -9.56 3.09
N SER A 152 -5.89 -8.36 3.53
CA SER A 152 -4.75 -8.04 4.40
C SER A 152 -5.11 -7.97 5.89
N ARG A 153 -6.40 -7.85 6.24
CA ARG A 153 -6.88 -7.71 7.62
C ARG A 153 -8.11 -8.56 7.90
N CYS A 154 -7.99 -9.57 8.78
CA CYS A 154 -9.08 -10.50 9.12
C CYS A 154 -10.38 -9.83 9.60
N ASN A 155 -10.26 -8.71 10.31
CA ASN A 155 -11.38 -7.93 10.85
C ASN A 155 -11.77 -6.76 9.94
N GLY A 156 -11.08 -6.56 8.82
CA GLY A 156 -11.31 -5.46 7.89
C GLY A 156 -12.34 -5.80 6.82
N TRP A 157 -13.08 -4.79 6.41
CA TRP A 157 -13.97 -4.85 5.26
C TRP A 157 -13.98 -3.54 4.50
N GLN A 158 -14.42 -3.60 3.26
CA GLN A 158 -14.64 -2.48 2.37
C GLN A 158 -16.05 -2.52 1.83
N MET A 159 -16.62 -1.38 1.46
CA MET A 159 -17.93 -1.27 0.83
C MET A 159 -17.89 -0.18 -0.23
N CYS A 160 -18.51 -0.45 -1.37
CA CYS A 160 -18.68 0.57 -2.41
C CYS A 160 -19.92 1.43 -2.15
N TRP A 161 -19.76 2.75 -2.24
CA TRP A 161 -20.88 3.68 -2.19
C TRP A 161 -20.64 4.86 -3.13
N LYS A 162 -21.49 5.00 -4.15
CA LYS A 162 -21.38 6.03 -5.19
C LYS A 162 -19.99 6.08 -5.83
N GLY A 163 -19.43 4.89 -6.09
CA GLY A 163 -18.10 4.74 -6.70
C GLY A 163 -16.92 5.04 -5.77
N GLN A 164 -17.14 5.29 -4.48
CA GLN A 164 -16.10 5.48 -3.47
C GLN A 164 -15.98 4.23 -2.60
N VAL A 165 -14.74 3.86 -2.25
CA VAL A 165 -14.47 2.79 -1.29
C VAL A 165 -14.61 3.36 0.13
N ILE A 166 -15.49 2.75 0.92
CA ILE A 166 -15.62 2.98 2.36
C ILE A 166 -14.96 1.81 3.07
N ASN A 167 -13.98 2.08 3.93
CA ASN A 167 -13.32 1.08 4.75
C ASN A 167 -14.00 0.98 6.12
N GLY A 168 -13.97 -0.19 6.73
CA GLY A 168 -14.41 -0.40 8.10
C GLY A 168 -13.81 -1.64 8.73
N THR A 169 -14.10 -1.82 10.02
CA THR A 169 -13.65 -2.99 10.78
C THR A 169 -14.80 -3.59 11.57
N CYS A 170 -14.76 -4.89 11.78
CA CYS A 170 -15.66 -5.57 12.68
C CYS A 170 -15.48 -5.08 14.13
N PRO A 171 -16.57 -5.02 14.92
CA PRO A 171 -16.48 -4.64 16.33
C PRO A 171 -15.67 -5.67 17.12
N GLY A 172 -14.94 -5.22 18.15
CA GLY A 172 -14.21 -6.10 19.05
C GLY A 172 -13.17 -6.98 18.33
N ASN A 173 -13.25 -8.29 18.57
CA ASN A 173 -12.36 -9.31 18.00
C ASN A 173 -13.02 -10.17 16.91
N PHE A 174 -14.15 -9.73 16.35
CA PHE A 174 -14.83 -10.45 15.28
C PHE A 174 -14.06 -10.33 13.96
N TYR A 175 -14.17 -11.36 13.11
CA TYR A 175 -13.58 -11.37 11.77
C TYR A 175 -14.65 -11.14 10.73
N PHE A 176 -14.29 -10.47 9.63
CA PHE A 176 -15.22 -10.27 8.54
C PHE A 176 -15.27 -11.51 7.65
N SER A 177 -16.47 -12.05 7.49
CA SER A 177 -16.76 -13.17 6.61
C SER A 177 -17.16 -12.64 5.24
N GLY A 178 -16.26 -12.76 4.25
CA GLY A 178 -16.55 -12.33 2.88
C GLY A 178 -17.76 -13.05 2.29
N SER A 179 -17.86 -14.36 2.52
CA SER A 179 -18.94 -15.20 1.99
C SER A 179 -20.31 -14.92 2.59
N GLN A 180 -20.36 -14.40 3.83
CA GLN A 180 -21.61 -14.06 4.53
C GLN A 180 -21.91 -12.54 4.49
N GLY A 181 -20.89 -11.70 4.28
CA GLY A 181 -21.04 -10.25 4.27
C GLY A 181 -21.20 -9.63 5.66
N GLU A 182 -20.84 -10.37 6.71
CA GLU A 182 -21.05 -9.98 8.11
C GLU A 182 -19.85 -10.32 8.98
N CYS A 183 -19.81 -9.71 10.17
CA CYS A 183 -18.83 -10.02 11.20
C CYS A 183 -19.24 -11.29 11.94
N ASP A 184 -18.34 -12.26 11.99
CA ASP A 184 -18.55 -13.55 12.65
C ASP A 184 -17.37 -13.86 13.59
N TYR A 185 -17.54 -14.84 14.46
CA TYR A 185 -16.52 -15.24 15.39
C TYR A 185 -15.27 -15.76 14.65
N PRO A 186 -14.05 -15.49 15.15
CA PRO A 186 -12.81 -15.91 14.49
C PRO A 186 -12.74 -17.39 14.10
N GLN A 187 -13.32 -18.30 14.89
CA GLN A 187 -13.33 -19.72 14.58
C GLN A 187 -14.23 -20.13 13.41
N ASN A 188 -15.15 -19.26 12.99
CA ASN A 188 -16.09 -19.51 11.89
C ASN A 188 -15.61 -18.91 10.56
N VAL A 189 -14.56 -18.08 10.59
CA VAL A 189 -14.07 -17.34 9.43
C VAL A 189 -12.67 -17.82 9.09
N GLU A 190 -12.49 -18.33 7.87
CA GLU A 190 -11.16 -18.56 7.34
C GLU A 190 -10.44 -17.22 7.18
N CYS A 191 -9.46 -16.98 8.04
CA CYS A 191 -8.52 -15.89 7.86
C CYS A 191 -7.16 -16.46 7.49
N SER A 192 -6.88 -16.39 6.19
CA SER A 192 -5.54 -16.54 5.64
C SER A 192 -5.20 -15.20 5.03
N VAL A 193 -4.74 -14.25 5.85
CA VAL A 193 -4.02 -13.10 5.28
C VAL A 193 -2.88 -13.68 4.46
N PRO A 194 -2.62 -13.23 3.21
CA PRO A 194 -1.47 -13.63 2.44
C PRO A 194 -0.24 -13.44 3.31
N THR A 195 0.15 -14.53 3.95
CA THR A 195 1.50 -14.74 4.36
C THR A 195 2.18 -14.89 3.00
N THR A 196 2.67 -13.78 2.46
CA THR A 196 4.09 -13.81 2.14
C THR A 196 4.69 -14.50 3.36
N LEU A 197 4.99 -15.80 3.22
CA LEU A 197 5.48 -16.60 4.34
C LEU A 197 6.48 -15.69 5.04
N PRO A 198 6.27 -15.34 6.32
CA PRO A 198 7.32 -14.64 7.02
C PRO A 198 8.51 -15.55 6.78
N PRO A 199 9.65 -15.04 6.26
CA PRO A 199 10.85 -15.86 6.22
C PRO A 199 10.93 -16.52 7.59
N THR A 200 11.10 -17.84 7.62
CA THR A 200 11.17 -18.61 8.86
C THR A 200 11.98 -17.79 9.84
N ALA A 201 11.34 -17.30 10.91
CA ALA A 201 11.89 -16.23 11.73
C ALA A 201 13.30 -16.66 12.10
N GLN A 202 14.31 -15.89 11.69
CA GLN A 202 15.65 -16.18 12.18
C GLN A 202 15.57 -16.11 13.71
N PRO A 203 16.31 -16.93 14.46
CA PRO A 203 16.32 -16.88 15.93
C PRO A 203 16.51 -15.45 16.48
N ASP A 204 17.17 -14.59 15.69
CA ASP A 204 17.45 -13.20 15.99
C ASP A 204 16.21 -12.28 15.87
N GLU A 205 15.16 -12.69 15.15
CA GLU A 205 13.92 -11.92 14.95
C GLU A 205 12.83 -12.28 15.95
N CYS A 206 12.83 -13.50 16.48
CA CYS A 206 11.93 -13.92 17.56
C CYS A 206 12.74 -14.53 18.71
N PRO A 207 13.13 -13.72 19.71
CA PRO A 207 14.02 -14.16 20.78
C PRO A 207 13.36 -15.21 21.68
N GLU A 208 12.05 -15.10 21.91
CA GLU A 208 11.30 -16.02 22.76
C GLU A 208 9.80 -16.04 22.43
N ALA A 209 9.13 -17.12 22.84
CA ALA A 209 7.68 -17.23 22.78
C ALA A 209 7.02 -16.18 23.66
N GLY A 210 6.01 -15.49 23.14
CA GLY A 210 5.33 -14.40 23.83
C GLY A 210 5.91 -13.01 23.54
N ALA A 211 7.07 -12.93 22.86
CA ALA A 211 7.68 -11.65 22.51
C ALA A 211 6.89 -10.90 21.44
N PHE A 212 6.89 -9.58 21.54
CA PHE A 212 6.42 -8.67 20.50
C PHE A 212 7.62 -7.94 19.91
N VAL A 213 7.75 -7.98 18.58
CA VAL A 213 8.86 -7.34 17.86
C VAL A 213 8.33 -6.47 16.73
N SER A 214 9.09 -5.45 16.33
CA SER A 214 8.71 -4.62 15.18
C SER A 214 8.75 -5.44 13.90
N ASP A 215 7.85 -5.17 12.96
CA ASP A 215 7.88 -5.80 11.63
C ASP A 215 8.97 -5.23 10.71
N LYS A 216 9.64 -4.16 11.15
CA LYS A 216 10.69 -3.44 10.43
C LYS A 216 10.28 -2.92 9.05
N SER A 217 8.98 -2.82 8.79
CA SER A 217 8.42 -2.35 7.53
C SER A 217 7.54 -1.12 7.74
N SER A 218 6.66 -1.16 8.74
CA SER A 218 5.80 -0.03 9.08
C SER A 218 5.87 0.32 10.56
N CYS A 219 5.58 1.58 10.87
CA CYS A 219 5.62 2.03 12.25
C CYS A 219 4.46 1.52 13.10
N ASN A 220 3.34 1.16 12.47
CA ASN A 220 2.20 0.54 13.14
C ASN A 220 2.26 -0.98 13.16
N GLY A 221 3.20 -1.63 12.46
CA GLY A 221 3.28 -3.08 12.32
C GLY A 221 4.19 -3.74 13.35
N TYR A 222 3.80 -4.94 13.77
CA TYR A 222 4.56 -5.77 14.71
C TYR A 222 4.33 -7.26 14.46
N TYR A 223 5.16 -8.09 15.08
CA TYR A 223 4.97 -9.53 15.13
C TYR A 223 4.81 -10.00 16.58
N TYR A 224 3.91 -10.96 16.79
CA TYR A 224 3.83 -11.78 17.99
C TYR A 224 4.51 -13.13 17.74
N CYS A 225 5.50 -13.44 18.57
CA CYS A 225 6.30 -14.65 18.47
C CYS A 225 5.61 -15.82 19.17
N ARG A 226 5.34 -16.91 18.45
CA ARG A 226 4.82 -18.16 19.06
C ARG A 226 5.47 -19.41 18.48
N PRO A 227 5.57 -20.51 19.25
CA PRO A 227 5.96 -21.79 18.69
C PRO A 227 4.80 -22.42 17.91
N ASN A 228 5.12 -23.01 16.76
CA ASN A 228 4.20 -23.85 16.01
C ASN A 228 4.14 -25.29 16.58
N ALA A 229 3.33 -26.16 15.98
CA ALA A 229 3.19 -27.56 16.42
C ALA A 229 4.50 -28.38 16.34
N ALA A 230 5.47 -27.95 15.54
CA ALA A 230 6.80 -28.54 15.43
C ALA A 230 7.83 -27.90 16.39
N GLY A 231 7.42 -26.97 17.24
CA GLY A 231 8.29 -26.25 18.18
C GLY A 231 9.15 -25.16 17.53
N GLN A 232 8.90 -24.82 16.25
CA GLN A 232 9.61 -23.74 15.56
C GLN A 232 8.90 -22.41 15.81
N MET A 233 9.68 -21.34 15.93
CA MET A 233 9.15 -19.99 16.11
C MET A 233 8.49 -19.48 14.82
N GLU A 234 7.28 -18.97 14.96
CA GLU A 234 6.45 -18.35 13.91
C GLU A 234 6.17 -16.89 14.30
N LEU A 235 6.20 -16.02 13.30
CA LEU A 235 5.85 -14.60 13.39
C LEU A 235 4.38 -14.42 12.99
N LEU A 236 3.54 -13.96 13.91
CA LEU A 236 2.17 -13.54 13.61
C LEU A 236 2.14 -12.02 13.46
N HIS A 237 1.87 -11.52 12.25
CA HIS A 237 1.78 -10.08 12.02
C HIS A 237 0.55 -9.49 12.71
N GLY A 238 0.76 -8.34 13.34
CA GLY A 238 -0.26 -7.52 13.97
C GLY A 238 -0.03 -6.06 13.62
N ILE A 239 -1.11 -5.28 13.69
CA ILE A 239 -1.10 -3.86 13.36
C ILE A 239 -1.70 -3.10 14.53
N CYS A 240 -1.05 -2.03 14.95
CA CYS A 240 -1.56 -1.10 15.94
C CYS A 240 -2.78 -0.35 15.40
N ALA A 241 -3.74 -0.05 16.28
CA ALA A 241 -4.91 0.76 15.93
C ALA A 241 -4.50 2.15 15.39
N ASP A 242 -5.43 2.82 14.73
CA ASP A 242 -5.22 4.13 14.10
C ASP A 242 -4.50 5.12 15.02
N GLU A 243 -3.57 5.88 14.43
CA GLU A 243 -2.72 6.88 15.10
C GLU A 243 -1.73 6.33 16.16
N ARG A 244 -1.55 5.01 16.23
CA ARG A 244 -0.59 4.37 17.13
C ARG A 244 0.50 3.62 16.40
N PHE A 245 1.72 3.71 16.94
CA PHE A 245 2.89 3.00 16.47
C PHE A 245 3.36 1.97 17.50
N PHE A 246 3.95 0.89 17.00
CA PHE A 246 4.47 -0.17 17.83
C PHE A 246 5.78 0.25 18.48
N SER A 247 5.83 0.12 19.79
CA SER A 247 7.04 0.23 20.61
C SER A 247 7.47 -1.17 21.06
N PRO A 248 8.68 -1.63 20.73
CA PRO A 248 9.21 -2.89 21.27
C PRO A 248 9.60 -2.80 22.75
N ALA A 249 9.59 -1.60 23.35
CA ALA A 249 9.98 -1.41 24.75
C ALA A 249 8.99 -2.10 25.72
N ASN A 250 9.51 -2.56 26.86
CA ASN A 250 8.72 -3.14 27.96
C ASN A 250 7.76 -4.26 27.54
N GLY A 251 8.16 -5.10 26.59
CA GLY A 251 7.36 -6.24 26.14
C GLY A 251 6.34 -5.93 25.04
N GLY A 252 6.38 -4.75 24.44
CA GLY A 252 5.54 -4.39 23.30
C GLY A 252 4.33 -3.55 23.68
N ALA A 253 4.15 -2.39 23.04
CA ALA A 253 2.97 -1.56 23.22
C ALA A 253 2.67 -0.70 21.98
N CYS A 254 1.39 -0.51 21.67
CA CYS A 254 0.96 0.48 20.68
C CYS A 254 0.84 1.86 21.36
N VAL A 255 1.81 2.73 21.12
CA VAL A 255 1.89 4.08 21.72
C VAL A 255 1.49 5.14 20.69
N PRO A 256 1.07 6.35 21.10
CA PRO A 256 0.80 7.43 20.15
C PRO A 256 1.99 7.68 19.23
N ARG A 257 1.73 7.89 17.93
CA ARG A 257 2.77 8.09 16.89
C ARG A 257 3.73 9.28 17.13
N SER A 258 3.31 10.26 17.94
CA SER A 258 4.14 11.40 18.36
C SER A 258 5.10 11.07 19.51
N GLN A 259 4.90 9.94 20.21
CA GLN A 259 5.66 9.56 21.39
C GLN A 259 6.76 8.52 21.10
N ILE A 260 7.01 8.19 19.83
CA ILE A 260 8.02 7.18 19.48
C ILE A 260 8.77 7.51 18.19
N VAL A 261 10.10 7.42 18.27
CA VAL A 261 10.98 7.41 17.09
C VAL A 261 10.71 6.13 16.31
N CYS A 262 10.44 6.26 15.02
CA CYS A 262 10.28 5.11 14.13
C CYS A 262 10.85 5.42 12.75
N ASN A 263 11.81 4.61 12.31
CA ASN A 263 12.51 4.81 11.04
C ASN A 263 11.90 3.98 9.89
N TYR A 264 10.67 3.50 10.06
CA TYR A 264 9.93 2.71 9.07
C TYR A 264 8.78 3.54 8.48
N ASP A 265 7.86 2.92 7.74
CA ASP A 265 6.75 3.65 7.12
C ASP A 265 5.80 4.26 8.17
N ARG A 266 5.86 5.58 8.30
CA ARG A 266 4.99 6.38 9.18
C ARG A 266 3.63 6.71 8.55
N CYS A 267 3.45 6.48 7.24
CA CYS A 267 2.18 6.68 6.55
C CYS A 267 1.25 5.46 6.64
N ALA A 268 1.75 4.31 7.09
CA ALA A 268 0.95 3.11 7.27
C ALA A 268 -0.26 3.36 8.21
N GLY A 269 -1.47 3.14 7.70
CA GLY A 269 -2.72 3.41 8.41
C GLY A 269 -3.20 4.87 8.32
N LEU A 270 -2.54 5.74 7.57
CA LEU A 270 -2.91 7.16 7.41
C LEU A 270 -3.43 7.49 6.01
N GLY A 271 -4.17 8.58 5.87
CA GLY A 271 -4.47 9.16 4.56
C GLY A 271 -5.60 8.49 3.77
N TYR A 272 -6.45 7.68 4.42
CA TYR A 272 -7.54 6.93 3.75
C TYR A 272 -8.83 7.73 3.55
N THR A 273 -9.09 8.75 4.36
CA THR A 273 -10.28 9.62 4.25
C THR A 273 -9.94 10.96 3.63
N THR A 274 -8.89 11.60 4.14
CA THR A 274 -8.27 12.81 3.59
C THR A 274 -6.76 12.65 3.63
N ILE A 275 -6.03 13.44 2.84
CA ILE A 275 -4.57 13.52 2.96
C ILE A 275 -4.22 13.81 4.43
N GLN A 276 -3.30 13.03 4.98
CA GLN A 276 -2.74 13.24 6.31
C GLN A 276 -1.24 13.40 6.19
N LEU A 277 -0.65 14.10 7.13
CA LEU A 277 0.77 14.38 7.21
C LEU A 277 1.35 13.68 8.43
N ALA A 278 2.59 13.20 8.34
CA ALA A 278 3.30 12.58 9.45
C ALA A 278 4.68 13.21 9.63
N ASN A 279 5.09 13.42 10.89
CA ASN A 279 6.46 13.88 11.17
C ASN A 279 7.48 12.98 10.49
N GLU A 280 8.57 13.54 10.01
CA GLU A 280 9.77 12.75 9.71
C GLU A 280 10.49 12.40 11.02
N SER A 281 11.23 11.28 11.00
CA SER A 281 12.03 10.88 12.16
C SER A 281 13.44 11.47 12.06
N SER A 282 14.02 11.84 13.20
CA SER A 282 15.41 12.34 13.30
C SER A 282 15.69 13.68 12.61
N ASP A 283 14.70 14.57 12.52
CA ASP A 283 14.81 15.88 11.86
C ASP A 283 14.44 17.07 12.76
N ASP A 284 14.32 16.84 14.07
CA ASP A 284 13.88 17.84 15.06
C ASP A 284 12.50 18.47 14.71
N CYS A 285 11.62 17.69 14.08
CA CYS A 285 10.28 18.03 13.61
C CYS A 285 10.28 19.10 12.52
N ALA A 286 11.35 19.23 11.74
CA ALA A 286 11.42 20.23 10.67
C ALA A 286 10.56 19.86 9.45
N GLY A 287 10.24 18.59 9.26
CA GLY A 287 9.61 18.07 8.06
C GLY A 287 8.58 16.99 8.30
N PHE A 288 7.90 16.66 7.20
CA PHE A 288 6.76 15.77 7.20
C PHE A 288 6.61 15.00 5.88
N ALA A 289 6.14 13.77 6.01
CA ALA A 289 5.62 12.96 4.91
C ALA A 289 4.18 13.35 4.61
N ILE A 290 3.81 13.31 3.33
CA ILE A 290 2.45 13.45 2.83
C ILE A 290 1.92 12.04 2.57
N CYS A 291 0.88 11.66 3.31
CA CYS A 291 0.30 10.32 3.29
C CYS A 291 -1.04 10.30 2.55
N GLN A 292 -1.17 9.35 1.64
CA GLN A 292 -2.43 9.04 0.96
C GLN A 292 -2.57 7.53 0.83
N ASN A 293 -3.71 6.97 1.23
CA ASN A 293 -4.01 5.53 1.18
C ASN A 293 -2.93 4.64 1.84
N GLY A 294 -2.40 5.07 2.97
CA GLY A 294 -1.40 4.32 3.73
C GLY A 294 0.03 4.42 3.21
N VAL A 295 0.29 5.20 2.15
CA VAL A 295 1.62 5.32 1.54
C VAL A 295 2.11 6.77 1.50
N THR A 296 3.43 6.93 1.52
CA THR A 296 4.09 8.23 1.34
C THR A 296 4.03 8.63 -0.13
N ILE A 297 3.35 9.73 -0.45
CA ILE A 297 3.25 10.29 -1.81
C ILE A 297 4.18 11.49 -2.04
N GLY A 298 4.80 11.99 -0.98
CA GLY A 298 5.76 13.09 -1.03
C GLY A 298 6.26 13.43 0.36
N GLN A 299 7.31 14.25 0.42
CA GLN A 299 7.88 14.76 1.66
C GLN A 299 8.14 16.26 1.47
N SER A 300 8.04 17.03 2.56
CA SER A 300 8.35 18.45 2.57
C SER A 300 8.84 18.88 3.95
N SER A 301 9.48 20.04 4.00
CA SER A 301 9.84 20.70 5.27
C SER A 301 8.95 21.92 5.50
N CYS A 302 8.82 22.31 6.76
CA CYS A 302 8.18 23.55 7.13
C CYS A 302 8.99 24.78 6.65
N PRO A 303 8.33 25.85 6.22
CA PRO A 303 9.00 27.07 5.79
C PRO A 303 9.69 27.78 6.96
N ASP A 304 10.65 28.66 6.65
CA ASP A 304 11.26 29.59 7.61
C ASP A 304 11.89 28.95 8.87
N GLY A 305 12.20 27.65 8.82
CA GLY A 305 12.73 26.90 9.96
C GLY A 305 11.71 26.63 11.06
N GLU A 306 10.42 26.65 10.72
CA GLU A 306 9.33 26.25 11.61
C GLU A 306 9.31 24.74 11.87
N TYR A 307 8.48 24.32 12.83
CA TYR A 307 8.30 22.95 13.26
C TYR A 307 6.96 22.41 12.79
N PHE A 308 6.92 21.16 12.32
CA PHE A 308 5.69 20.47 12.00
C PHE A 308 5.04 19.92 13.28
N ASP A 309 3.82 20.37 13.55
CA ASP A 309 2.97 19.81 14.60
C ASP A 309 2.05 18.75 13.99
N GLU A 310 2.40 17.49 14.26
CA GLU A 310 1.66 16.32 13.80
C GLU A 310 0.24 16.21 14.38
N LEU A 311 -0.06 16.80 15.53
CA LEU A 311 -1.42 16.78 16.10
C LEU A 311 -2.33 17.80 15.42
N SER A 312 -1.81 18.99 15.12
CA SER A 312 -2.57 20.03 14.41
C SER A 312 -2.45 19.94 12.88
N GLN A 313 -1.57 19.08 12.37
CA GLN A 313 -1.29 18.85 10.96
C GLN A 313 -0.78 20.11 10.23
N ARG A 314 0.00 20.95 10.92
CA ARG A 314 0.44 22.27 10.42
C ARG A 314 1.85 22.63 10.90
N CYS A 315 2.51 23.50 10.14
CA CYS A 315 3.74 24.16 10.58
C CYS A 315 3.43 25.24 11.62
N THR A 316 4.32 25.39 12.58
CA THR A 316 4.24 26.35 13.66
C THR A 316 5.61 26.86 14.06
N SER A 317 5.70 28.13 14.45
CA SER A 317 6.90 28.72 15.05
C SER A 317 7.17 28.25 16.49
N GLU A 318 6.19 27.59 17.14
CA GLU A 318 6.37 27.00 18.46
C GLU A 318 7.24 25.74 18.37
N VAL A 319 8.23 25.63 19.27
CA VAL A 319 9.14 24.47 19.27
C VAL A 319 8.36 23.20 19.62
N ILE A 320 8.34 22.25 18.69
CA ILE A 320 7.75 20.92 18.90
C ILE A 320 8.85 19.96 19.38
N ALA A 321 8.63 19.35 20.55
CA ALA A 321 9.57 18.44 21.20
C ALA A 321 8.99 17.02 21.31
N TYR A 322 8.43 16.51 20.22
CA TYR A 322 7.91 15.15 20.17
C TYR A 322 9.06 14.13 20.12
N ALA A 323 8.90 13.04 20.88
CA ALA A 323 9.86 11.95 20.82
C ALA A 323 9.96 11.35 19.42
N ALA A 324 8.91 11.44 18.60
CA ALA A 324 8.92 11.00 17.21
C ALA A 324 9.99 11.66 16.33
N CYS A 325 10.36 12.89 16.63
CA CYS A 325 11.29 13.67 15.82
C CYS A 325 12.73 13.61 16.32
N SER A 326 12.93 13.09 17.53
CA SER A 326 14.25 12.96 18.13
C SER A 326 15.16 12.10 17.26
N GLN A 327 16.45 12.44 17.23
CA GLN A 327 17.46 11.65 16.54
C GLN A 327 17.44 10.20 17.05
N SER A 328 17.31 9.25 16.12
CA SER A 328 17.39 7.83 16.45
C SER A 328 18.76 7.50 17.04
N ALA A 329 18.78 6.87 18.21
CA ALA A 329 20.00 6.48 18.89
C ALA A 329 20.60 5.21 18.26
N GLN A 330 21.01 5.24 16.98
CA GLN A 330 21.82 4.19 16.36
C GLN A 330 22.80 4.74 15.31
N SER A 331 23.93 5.28 15.77
CA SER A 331 25.30 4.99 15.30
C SER A 331 26.24 6.15 15.64
N SER A 332 26.70 6.18 16.89
CA SER A 332 27.95 6.83 17.28
C SER A 332 28.90 5.79 17.85
N THR A 333 29.38 4.89 17.00
CA THR A 333 30.70 4.28 17.24
C THR A 333 31.74 5.34 16.95
N THR A 334 31.97 6.22 17.91
CA THR A 334 33.22 6.97 17.98
C THR A 334 34.31 5.93 18.21
N GLU A 335 35.06 5.60 17.15
CA GLU A 335 36.35 4.94 17.25
C GLU A 335 37.21 5.74 18.23
N SER A 336 37.27 5.25 19.46
CA SER A 336 38.34 5.61 20.38
C SER A 336 39.58 4.89 19.87
N THR A 337 40.27 5.48 18.90
CA THR A 337 41.66 5.13 18.62
C THR A 337 42.48 5.55 19.84
N THR A 338 42.59 4.63 20.80
CA THR A 338 43.68 4.61 21.77
C THR A 338 44.98 4.46 20.98
N SER A 339 45.70 5.56 20.84
CA SER A 339 47.08 5.56 20.40
C SER A 339 47.95 5.00 21.53
N ASP A 340 48.06 3.68 21.61
CA ASP A 340 49.12 3.02 22.35
C ASP A 340 50.42 3.17 21.54
N ALA A 341 51.19 4.21 21.88
CA ALA A 341 52.56 4.36 21.45
C ALA A 341 53.42 3.33 22.20
N ASN A 342 53.58 2.15 21.60
CA ASN A 342 54.55 1.16 22.07
C ASN A 342 55.95 1.64 21.64
N GLY A 343 56.71 2.16 22.60
CA GLY A 343 58.12 2.45 22.45
C GLY A 343 58.95 1.19 22.66
N ASP A 344 59.74 0.83 21.65
CA ASP A 344 60.91 -0.02 21.80
C ASP A 344 62.01 0.56 20.89
N ASP A 345 62.89 1.38 21.46
CA ASP A 345 64.15 1.77 20.85
C ASP A 345 65.28 1.34 21.79
N THR A 346 66.07 0.41 21.27
CA THR A 346 67.20 -0.23 21.90
C THR A 346 68.36 0.74 22.17
N THR A 347 68.75 0.80 23.44
CA THR A 347 70.08 1.13 24.00
C THR A 347 71.20 1.56 23.04
N GLN A 348 71.75 2.77 23.28
CA GLN A 348 73.20 2.94 23.33
C GLN A 348 73.62 4.03 24.32
N ALA A 349 74.60 3.66 25.14
CA ALA A 349 75.17 4.45 26.23
C ALA A 349 76.06 5.60 25.73
N SER A 350 76.08 6.72 26.47
CA SER A 350 77.22 7.65 26.56
C SER A 350 77.09 8.56 27.80
N THR A 351 78.16 8.59 28.57
CA THR A 351 78.46 9.23 29.88
C THR A 351 78.22 10.75 29.93
N PRO A 352 77.98 11.36 31.12
CA PRO A 352 78.00 12.81 31.28
C PRO A 352 79.41 13.32 31.65
N ALA A 353 79.85 14.40 31.01
CA ALA A 353 80.86 15.31 31.53
C ALA A 353 80.31 16.73 31.42
N GLY A 354 80.28 17.45 32.53
CA GLY A 354 79.50 18.67 32.69
C GLY A 354 80.18 19.95 32.22
N VAL A 355 79.90 21.01 32.98
CA VAL A 355 80.49 22.36 33.01
C VAL A 355 79.68 23.42 32.25
N THR A 356 79.12 24.34 33.07
CA THR A 356 78.87 25.79 32.92
C THR A 356 78.81 26.37 31.50
N ASN A 357 77.86 27.24 31.15
CA ASN A 357 77.46 28.46 31.85
C ASN A 357 76.16 28.98 31.23
#